data_AF-A0A1H9VVC5-F1
#
_entry.id   AF-A0A1H9VVC5-F1
#
_cell.length_a   1.000
_cell.length_b   1.000
_cell.length_c   1.000
_cell.angle_alpha   90.00
_cell.angle_beta   90.00
_cell.angle_gamma   90.00
#
_symmetry.space_group_name_H-M   'P 1'
#
loop_
_entity.id
_entity.type
_entity.pdbx_description
1 polymer ?
#
loop_
_entity_poly.entity_id
_entity_poly.type
_entity_poly.pdbx_seq_one_letter_code
_entity_poly.pdbx_strand_id
1 'polypeptide(L)'
;MTGYTVDPGELTTATTILRDATTSLADVHLDHINAGPGRLNGVVAAFTTDTQDALTSLASTLGATADTITTARDAYLQDDTTTTNRLR
;
A
#
# COMPACT_ATOMS: atom_id res chain seq x y z
N MET A 1 -28.08 -9.35 -7.20
CA MET A 1 -26.71 -9.28 -7.72
C MET A 1 -26.54 -7.89 -8.28
N THR A 2 -25.68 -7.08 -7.66
CA THR A 2 -25.26 -5.78 -8.20
C THR A 2 -24.51 -6.06 -9.52
N GLY A 3 -24.70 -5.26 -10.56
CA GLY A 3 -24.15 -5.52 -11.90
C GLY A 3 -22.63 -5.36 -12.02
N TYR A 4 -21.90 -5.36 -10.90
CA TYR A 4 -20.47 -5.10 -10.85
C TYR A 4 -19.66 -6.38 -11.00
N THR A 5 -18.53 -6.28 -11.69
CA THR A 5 -17.54 -7.35 -11.84
C THR A 5 -16.73 -7.62 -10.57
N VAL A 6 -16.74 -6.71 -9.59
CA VAL A 6 -16.05 -6.84 -8.28
C VAL A 6 -16.95 -6.28 -7.18
N ASP A 7 -17.06 -6.99 -6.06
CA ASP A 7 -17.87 -6.55 -4.91
C ASP A 7 -17.17 -5.41 -4.13
N PRO A 8 -17.84 -4.28 -3.82
CA PRO A 8 -17.32 -3.25 -2.92
C PRO A 8 -16.77 -3.77 -1.57
N GLY A 9 -17.29 -4.90 -1.06
CA GLY A 9 -16.75 -5.58 0.12
C GLY A 9 -15.35 -6.17 -0.10
N GLU A 10 -15.10 -6.74 -1.28
CA GLU A 10 -13.79 -7.26 -1.67
C GLU A 10 -12.78 -6.12 -1.87
N LEU A 11 -13.20 -5.00 -2.46
CA LEU A 11 -12.36 -3.80 -2.59
C LEU A 11 -11.96 -3.22 -1.22
N THR A 12 -12.87 -3.27 -0.25
CA THR A 12 -12.58 -2.86 1.13
C THR A 12 -11.54 -3.77 1.77
N THR A 13 -11.70 -5.09 1.63
CA THR A 13 -10.72 -6.08 2.12
C THR A 13 -9.34 -5.87 1.48
N ALA A 14 -9.29 -5.68 0.16
CA ALA A 14 -8.05 -5.42 -0.56
C ALA A 14 -7.35 -4.14 -0.07
N THR A 15 -8.11 -3.06 0.16
CA THR A 15 -7.57 -1.81 0.70
C THR A 15 -6.98 -2.02 2.10
N THR A 16 -7.66 -2.75 2.98
CA THR A 16 -7.14 -3.06 4.33
C THR A 16 -5.82 -3.82 4.25
N ILE A 17 -5.74 -4.87 3.43
CA ILE A 17 -4.51 -5.66 3.27
C ILE A 17 -3.35 -4.79 2.78
N LEU A 18 -3.60 -3.90 1.81
CA LEU A 18 -2.57 -2.98 1.32
C LEU A 18 -2.11 -1.99 2.38
N ARG A 19 -3.03 -1.48 3.21
CA ARG A 19 -2.69 -0.59 4.33
C ARG A 19 -1.88 -1.29 5.40
N ASP A 20 -2.27 -2.51 5.76
CA ASP A 20 -1.52 -3.33 6.72
C ASP A 20 -0.12 -3.63 6.21
N ALA A 21 0.03 -3.89 4.90
CA ALA A 21 1.33 -4.06 4.26
C ALA A 21 2.16 -2.77 4.30
N THR A 22 1.56 -1.58 4.07
CA THR A 22 2.30 -0.31 4.20
C THR A 22 2.80 -0.06 5.61
N THR A 23 1.99 -0.34 6.63
CA THR A 23 2.40 -0.21 8.04
C THR A 23 3.51 -1.20 8.36
N SER A 24 3.36 -2.45 7.93
CA SER A 24 4.37 -3.49 8.15
C SER A 24 5.72 -3.13 7.53
N LEU A 25 5.73 -2.51 6.34
CA LEU A 25 6.96 -2.02 5.70
C LEU A 25 7.55 -0.81 6.41
N ALA A 26 6.72 0.08 6.95
CA ALA A 26 7.18 1.24 7.72
C ALA A 26 7.84 0.81 9.06
N ASP A 27 7.41 -0.31 9.62
CA ASP A 27 8.00 -0.89 10.83
C ASP A 27 9.32 -1.63 10.56
N VAL A 28 9.68 -1.91 9.30
CA VAL A 28 10.98 -2.49 8.96
C VAL A 28 12.06 -1.43 9.13
N HIS A 29 12.87 -1.62 10.16
CA HIS A 29 14.10 -0.86 10.38
C HIS A 29 15.32 -1.76 10.17
N LEU A 30 16.28 -1.27 9.39
CA LEU A 30 17.55 -1.93 9.21
C LEU A 30 18.59 -1.34 10.17
N ASP A 31 18.96 -2.12 11.18
CA ASP A 31 19.97 -1.72 12.15
C ASP A 31 21.33 -1.51 11.50
N HIS A 32 22.09 -0.58 12.05
CA HIS A 32 23.49 -0.40 11.67
C HIS A 32 24.33 -1.58 12.17
N ILE A 33 25.05 -2.24 11.25
CA ILE A 33 25.94 -3.36 11.56
C ILE A 33 27.39 -2.93 11.35
N ASN A 34 28.23 -3.17 12.36
CA ASN A 34 29.68 -3.06 12.20
C ASN A 34 30.22 -4.31 11.50
N ALA A 35 30.56 -4.17 10.22
CA ALA A 35 31.13 -5.20 9.36
C ALA A 35 32.68 -5.23 9.39
N GLY A 36 33.31 -4.45 10.28
CA GLY A 36 34.75 -4.48 10.53
C GLY A 36 35.52 -3.38 9.78
N PRO A 37 36.39 -3.72 8.79
CA PRO A 37 37.18 -2.73 8.05
C PRO A 37 36.34 -1.58 7.48
N GLY A 38 36.89 -0.36 7.46
CA GLY A 38 36.16 0.83 7.01
C GLY A 38 35.54 0.73 5.61
N ARG A 39 36.18 0.01 4.67
CA ARG A 39 35.60 -0.25 3.34
C ARG A 39 34.35 -1.13 3.38
N LEU A 40 34.34 -2.15 4.25
CA LEU A 40 33.17 -3.02 4.43
C LEU A 40 32.04 -2.27 5.14
N ASN A 41 32.35 -1.46 6.16
CA ASN A 41 31.37 -0.60 6.81
C ASN A 41 30.73 0.39 5.83
N GLY A 42 31.52 0.97 4.91
CA GLY A 42 30.98 1.86 3.88
C GLY A 42 30.01 1.17 2.92
N VAL A 43 30.34 -0.05 2.47
CA VAL A 43 29.47 -0.83 1.58
C VAL A 43 28.19 -1.27 2.30
N VAL A 44 28.29 -1.74 3.54
CA VAL A 44 27.12 -2.14 4.34
C VAL A 44 26.22 -0.93 4.61
N ALA A 45 26.79 0.22 4.97
CA ALA A 45 26.01 1.44 5.16
C ALA A 45 25.26 1.86 3.88
N ALA A 46 25.92 1.85 2.73
CA ALA A 46 25.28 2.16 1.45
C ALA A 46 24.14 1.19 1.12
N PHE A 47 24.39 -0.12 1.29
CA PHE A 47 23.38 -1.15 1.07
C PHE A 47 22.17 -0.98 2.01
N THR A 48 22.40 -0.68 3.29
CA THR A 48 21.35 -0.40 4.27
C THR A 48 20.51 0.79 3.84
N THR A 49 21.14 1.89 3.40
CA THR A 49 20.43 3.07 2.88
C THR A 49 19.60 2.74 1.65
N ASP A 50 20.20 2.10 0.64
CA ASP A 50 19.51 1.73 -0.61
C ASP A 50 18.29 0.83 -0.33
N THR A 51 18.44 -0.11 0.62
CA THR A 51 17.35 -1.01 1.00
C THR A 51 16.23 -0.26 1.74
N GLN A 52 16.58 0.67 2.64
CA GLN A 52 15.59 1.49 3.32
C GLN A 52 14.81 2.36 2.33
N ASP A 53 15.48 2.97 1.37
CA ASP A 53 14.86 3.78 0.31
C ASP A 53 13.92 2.94 -0.55
N ALA A 54 14.32 1.72 -0.90
CA ALA A 54 13.48 0.78 -1.65
C ALA A 54 12.21 0.39 -0.88
N LEU A 55 12.32 0.11 0.44
CA LEU A 55 11.18 -0.20 1.29
C LEU A 55 10.21 0.99 1.39
N THR A 56 10.74 2.21 1.54
CA THR A 56 9.92 3.44 1.54
C THR A 56 9.21 3.65 0.21
N SER A 57 9.90 3.45 -0.93
CA SER A 57 9.28 3.57 -2.25
C SER A 57 8.18 2.53 -2.48
N LEU A 58 8.39 1.30 -2.00
CA LEU A 58 7.39 0.24 -2.06
C LEU A 58 6.16 0.59 -1.21
N ALA A 59 6.35 1.02 0.03
CA ALA A 59 5.28 1.46 0.90
C ALA A 59 4.46 2.61 0.28
N SER A 60 5.12 3.59 -0.34
CA SER A 60 4.44 4.67 -1.07
C SER A 60 3.59 4.15 -2.22
N THR A 61 4.09 3.16 -2.98
CA THR A 61 3.38 2.58 -4.12
C THR A 61 2.13 1.81 -3.67
N LEU A 62 2.26 1.02 -2.60
CA LEU A 62 1.14 0.29 -2.02
C LEU A 62 0.08 1.26 -1.45
N GLY A 63 0.50 2.35 -0.81
CA GLY A 63 -0.38 3.40 -0.32
C GLY A 63 -1.20 4.05 -1.43
N ALA A 64 -0.55 4.46 -2.53
CA ALA A 64 -1.21 5.04 -3.69
C ALA A 64 -2.18 4.05 -4.38
N THR A 65 -1.83 2.76 -4.39
CA THR A 65 -2.70 1.70 -4.91
C THR A 65 -3.95 1.56 -4.04
N ALA A 66 -3.80 1.58 -2.71
CA ALA A 66 -4.92 1.54 -1.78
C ALA A 66 -5.86 2.77 -1.95
N ASP A 67 -5.31 3.96 -2.18
CA ASP A 67 -6.09 5.17 -2.49
C ASP A 67 -6.89 5.03 -3.78
N THR A 68 -6.28 4.45 -4.81
CA THR A 68 -6.93 4.21 -6.10
C THR A 68 -8.09 3.22 -5.96
N ILE A 69 -7.91 2.13 -5.21
CA ILE A 69 -8.96 1.15 -4.95
C ILE A 69 -10.10 1.77 -4.12
N THR A 70 -9.77 2.60 -3.13
CA THR A 70 -10.76 3.32 -2.32
C THR A 70 -11.61 4.23 -3.20
N THR A 71 -10.98 4.99 -4.10
CA THR A 71 -11.66 5.87 -5.05
C THR A 71 -12.60 5.08 -5.96
N ALA A 72 -12.16 3.93 -6.47
CA ALA A 72 -13.01 3.06 -7.30
C ALA A 72 -14.22 2.51 -6.54
N ARG A 73 -14.02 2.08 -5.28
CA ARG A 73 -15.12 1.64 -4.40
C ARG A 73 -16.15 2.75 -4.18
N ASP A 74 -15.69 3.95 -3.87
CA ASP A 74 -16.58 5.08 -3.58
C ASP A 74 -17.39 5.49 -4.82
N ALA A 75 -16.79 5.41 -6.02
CA ALA A 75 -17.50 5.60 -7.27
C ALA A 75 -18.61 4.55 -7.47
N TYR A 76 -18.36 3.27 -7.18
CA TYR A 76 -19.39 2.22 -7.26
C TYR A 76 -20.55 2.48 -6.30
N LEU A 77 -20.27 2.83 -5.05
CA LEU A 77 -21.31 3.11 -4.05
C LEU A 77 -22.15 4.33 -4.43
N GLN A 78 -21.53 5.33 -5.06
CA GLN A 78 -22.23 6.53 -5.52
C GLN A 78 -23.14 6.24 -6.73
N ASP A 79 -22.72 5.37 -7.65
CA ASP A 79 -23.55 4.95 -8.78
C ASP A 79 -24.76 4.14 -8.33
N ASP A 80 -24.57 3.21 -7.38
CA ASP A 80 -25.66 2.44 -6.76
C ASP A 80 -26.70 3.33 -6.07
N THR A 81 -26.23 4.33 -5.32
CA THR A 81 -27.09 5.30 -4.64
C THR A 81 -27.89 6.13 -5.65
N THR A 82 -27.24 6.57 -6.71
CA THR A 82 -27.87 7.36 -7.78
C THR A 82 -28.93 6.55 -8.52
N THR A 83 -28.63 5.30 -8.85
CA THR A 83 -29.57 4.38 -9.51
C THR A 83 -30.77 4.06 -8.62
N THR A 84 -30.53 3.78 -7.34
CA THR A 84 -31.59 3.53 -6.36
C THR A 84 -32.54 4.72 -6.23
N ASN A 85 -32.00 5.95 -6.18
CA ASN A 85 -32.81 7.17 -6.08
C ASN A 85 -33.61 7.48 -7.35
N ARG A 86 -33.17 7.00 -8.53
CA ARG A 86 -33.91 7.18 -9.80
C ARG A 86 -35.09 6.23 -9.95
N LEU A 87 -35.03 5.07 -9.30
CA LEU A 87 -36.04 4.01 -9.41
C LEU A 87 -37.12 4.09 -8.31
N ARG A 88 -37.03 5.08 -7.43
CA ARG A 88 -37.93 5.31 -6.29
C ARG A 88 -38.74 6.58 -6.47
#